data_AF-A0A3S4T9M2-F1
#
_entry.id   AF-A0A3S4T9M2-F1
#
_cell.length_a   1.000
_cell.length_b   1.000
_cell.length_c   1.000
_cell.angle_alpha   90.00
_cell.angle_beta   90.00
_cell.angle_gamma   90.00
#
_symmetry.space_group_name_H-M   'P 1'
#
loop_
_entity.id
_entity.type
_entity.pdbx_description
1 polymer ?
#
loop_
_entity_poly.entity_id
_entity_poly.type
_entity_poly.pdbx_seq_one_letter_code
_entity_poly.pdbx_strand_id
1 'polypeptide(L)' 'MLTSWHSDGGAFVTLPLVYTEHPDGHGHNLGMYRIHRYDDTTTGIHWQIHKGGGYHYCAAEQQNQPLPMTLYIGGPPA' A
#
# COMPACT_ATOMS: atom_id res chain seq x y z
N MET A 1 -9.00 -13.06 -0.65
CA MET A 1 -8.02 -12.77 -1.71
C MET A 1 -8.57 -13.27 -3.02
N LEU A 2 -8.48 -12.49 -4.10
CA LEU A 2 -9.05 -12.85 -5.40
C LEU A 2 -8.03 -12.69 -6.52
N THR A 3 -7.92 -13.70 -7.39
CA THR A 3 -7.26 -13.57 -8.70
C THR A 3 -8.33 -13.22 -9.71
N SER A 4 -8.50 -11.92 -9.98
CA SER A 4 -9.64 -11.43 -10.76
C SER A 4 -9.50 -11.66 -12.27
N TRP A 5 -8.26 -11.89 -12.74
CA TRP A 5 -7.97 -12.13 -14.14
C TRP A 5 -7.09 -13.37 -14.32
N HIS A 6 -7.32 -14.14 -15.38
CA HIS A 6 -6.61 -15.41 -15.61
C HIS A 6 -5.11 -15.24 -15.85
N SER A 7 -4.67 -14.06 -16.29
CA SER A 7 -3.25 -13.72 -16.47
C SER A 7 -2.65 -12.89 -15.33
N ASP A 8 -3.39 -12.67 -14.23
CA ASP A 8 -2.79 -12.02 -13.05
C ASP A 8 -1.70 -12.91 -12.48
N GLY A 9 -0.56 -12.32 -12.07
CA GLY A 9 0.58 -13.04 -11.48
C GLY A 9 0.31 -13.65 -10.09
N GLY A 10 -0.89 -13.48 -9.55
CA GLY A 10 -1.30 -13.93 -8.23
C GLY A 10 -2.55 -13.22 -7.72
N ALA A 11 -2.92 -13.52 -6.48
CA ALA A 11 -4.12 -12.99 -5.86
C ALA A 11 -3.89 -11.57 -5.31
N PHE A 12 -4.95 -10.76 -5.30
CA PHE A 12 -4.91 -9.41 -4.76
C PHE A 12 -5.87 -9.20 -3.59
N VAL A 13 -5.48 -8.29 -2.68
CA VAL A 13 -6.44 -7.48 -1.93
C VAL A 13 -6.89 -6.36 -2.85
N THR A 14 -8.18 -6.30 -3.16
CA THR A 14 -8.70 -5.47 -4.25
C THR A 14 -9.06 -4.05 -3.82
N LEU A 15 -9.74 -3.90 -2.68
CA LEU A 15 -10.25 -2.62 -2.18
C LEU A 15 -9.80 -2.31 -0.73
N PRO A 16 -8.49 -2.40 -0.39
CA PRO A 16 -8.04 -1.97 0.91
C PRO A 16 -7.85 -0.45 0.95
N LEU A 17 -8.00 0.12 2.14
CA LEU A 17 -7.45 1.43 2.48
C LEU A 17 -6.05 1.21 3.05
N VAL A 18 -5.04 1.83 2.46
CA VAL A 18 -3.65 1.79 2.91
C VAL A 18 -3.32 3.10 3.60
N TYR A 19 -2.94 2.97 4.86
CA TYR A 19 -2.51 4.05 5.71
C TYR A 19 -1.00 4.09 5.84
N THR A 20 -0.42 5.28 5.75
CA THR A 20 1.01 5.55 5.96
C THR A 20 1.19 6.92 6.60
N GLU A 21 2.20 7.08 7.44
CA GLU A 21 2.61 8.38 8.01
C GLU A 21 3.83 8.92 7.26
N HIS A 22 3.93 10.23 7.12
CA HIS A 22 5.16 10.82 6.59
C HIS A 22 6.25 10.70 7.66
N PRO A 23 7.47 10.21 7.32
CA PRO A 23 8.52 10.00 8.32
C PRO A 23 8.87 11.25 9.15
N ASP A 24 8.83 12.41 8.50
CA ASP A 24 9.09 13.72 9.14
C ASP A 24 7.85 14.39 9.75
N GLY A 25 6.74 13.68 9.90
CA GLY A 25 5.54 14.19 10.58
C GLY A 25 4.70 15.18 9.76
N HIS A 26 4.80 15.17 8.43
CA HIS A 26 4.00 16.01 7.52
C HIS A 26 2.55 15.52 7.31
N GLY A 27 2.06 14.65 8.19
CA GLY A 27 0.71 14.09 8.16
C GLY A 27 0.65 12.69 7.55
N HIS A 28 -0.59 12.21 7.36
CA HIS A 28 -0.88 10.86 6.91
C HIS A 28 -1.35 10.82 5.46
N ASN A 29 -1.16 9.67 4.82
CA ASN A 29 -1.82 9.28 3.58
C ASN A 29 -2.78 8.14 3.89
N LEU A 30 -4.01 8.27 3.39
CA LEU A 30 -5.00 7.20 3.34
C LEU A 30 -5.47 7.09 1.89
N GLY A 31 -5.11 6.00 1.24
CA GLY A 31 -5.44 5.81 -0.18
C GLY A 31 -5.82 4.38 -0.50
N MET A 32 -6.47 4.19 -1.64
CA MET A 32 -6.83 2.86 -2.13
C MET A 32 -5.73 2.33 -3.07
N TYR A 33 -5.22 1.15 -2.78
CA TYR A 33 -4.16 0.52 -3.56
C TYR A 33 -4.45 -0.97 -3.73
N ARG A 34 -4.16 -1.54 -4.91
CA ARG A 34 -4.18 -3.01 -5.08
C ARG A 34 -2.93 -3.59 -4.43
N ILE A 35 -3.12 -4.62 -3.62
CA ILE A 35 -2.03 -5.29 -2.89
C ILE A 35 -1.89 -6.71 -3.42
N HIS A 36 -0.78 -7.01 -4.06
CA HIS A 36 -0.48 -8.33 -4.60
C HIS A 36 0.02 -9.25 -3.47
N ARG A 37 -0.46 -10.48 -3.38
CA ARG A 37 0.08 -11.48 -2.45
C ARG A 37 1.17 -12.29 -3.14
N TYR A 38 2.36 -12.33 -2.55
CA TYR A 38 3.45 -13.19 -3.02
C TYR A 38 3.45 -14.53 -2.28
N ASP A 39 3.37 -14.51 -0.95
CA ASP A 39 3.26 -15.71 -0.10
C ASP A 39 2.32 -15.48 1.10
N ASP A 40 2.42 -16.31 2.16
CA ASP A 40 1.57 -16.20 3.35
C ASP A 40 1.89 -14.99 4.25
N THR A 41 3.08 -14.41 4.08
CA THR A 41 3.64 -13.37 4.94
C THR A 41 4.16 -12.14 4.18
N THR A 42 4.26 -12.22 2.84
CA THR A 42 4.77 -11.13 2.00
C THR A 42 3.76 -10.67 0.95
N THR A 43 3.72 -9.35 0.74
CA THR A 43 2.86 -8.70 -0.24
C THR A 43 3.63 -7.64 -1.03
N GLY A 44 3.10 -7.30 -2.20
CA GLY A 44 3.62 -6.27 -3.09
C GLY A 44 2.64 -5.13 -3.25
N ILE A 45 3.17 -3.93 -3.28
CA ILE A 45 2.44 -2.71 -3.58
C ILE A 45 3.22 -1.93 -4.63
N HIS A 46 2.48 -1.29 -5.54
CA HIS A 46 3.03 -0.34 -6.49
C HIS A 46 2.51 1.05 -6.15
N TRP A 47 3.42 2.02 -6.11
CA TRP A 47 3.09 3.43 -5.97
C TRP A 47 3.44 4.22 -7.22
N GLN A 48 2.54 5.12 -7.57
CA GLN A 48 2.87 6.21 -8.46
C GLN A 48 3.67 7.26 -7.68
N ILE A 49 4.78 7.69 -8.26
CA ILE A 49 5.76 8.60 -7.62
C ILE A 49 5.19 9.95 -7.15
N HIS A 50 4.08 10.42 -7.71
CA HIS A 50 3.43 11.69 -7.36
C HIS A 50 2.08 11.48 -6.64
N LYS A 51 1.92 10.38 -5.90
CA LYS A 51 0.76 10.11 -5.05
C LYS A 51 1.21 10.01 -3.59
N GLY A 52 0.27 10.20 -2.66
CA GLY A 52 0.55 10.28 -1.21
C GLY A 52 1.52 9.20 -0.71
N GLY A 53 1.20 7.92 -0.92
CA GLY A 53 2.08 6.81 -0.54
C GLY A 53 3.45 6.84 -1.21
N GLY A 54 3.54 7.30 -2.46
CA GLY A 54 4.81 7.47 -3.18
C GLY A 54 5.71 8.54 -2.58
N TYR A 55 5.14 9.67 -2.13
CA TYR A 55 5.91 10.70 -1.42
C TYR A 55 6.44 10.20 -0.07
N HIS A 56 5.60 9.50 0.69
CA HIS A 56 5.98 8.95 2.00
C HIS A 56 7.10 7.93 1.86
N TYR A 57 7.01 7.06 0.84
CA TYR A 57 8.05 6.07 0.58
C TYR A 57 9.34 6.69 0.10
N CYS A 58 9.29 7.67 -0.80
CA CYS A 58 10.47 8.40 -1.24
C CYS A 58 11.22 9.03 -0.05
N ALA A 59 10.49 9.63 0.90
CA ALA A 59 11.08 10.18 2.12
C ALA A 59 11.69 9.08 3.02
N ALA A 60 11.00 7.95 3.22
CA ALA A 60 11.52 6.83 4.01
C ALA A 60 12.77 6.20 3.38
N GLU A 61 12.75 6.03 2.05
CA GLU A 61 13.86 5.48 1.27
C GLU A 61 15.11 6.38 1.35
N GLN A 62 14.96 7.71 1.26
CA GLN A 62 16.05 8.66 1.45
C GLN A 62 16.69 8.59 2.84
N GLN A 63 15.93 8.16 3.84
CA GLN A 63 16.40 7.98 5.21
C GLN A 63 16.86 6.53 5.48
N ASN A 64 16.85 5.66 4.47
CA ASN A 64 17.20 4.24 4.57
C ASN A 64 16.43 3.51 5.68
N GLN A 65 15.13 3.81 5.80
CA GLN A 65 14.24 3.17 6.77
C GLN A 65 13.01 2.58 6.08
N PRO A 66 12.43 1.51 6.64
CA PRO A 66 11.16 1.00 6.14
C PRO A 66 10.06 2.04 6.33
N LEU A 67 9.09 2.08 5.42
CA LEU A 67 7.84 2.82 5.62
C LEU A 67 6.81 1.92 6.31
N PRO A 68 6.41 2.18 7.57
CA PRO A 68 5.32 1.44 8.19
C PRO A 68 4.00 1.69 7.43
N MET A 69 3.28 0.61 7.13
CA MET A 69 1.99 0.67 6.45
C MET A 69 0.96 -0.20 7.14
N THR A 70 -0.30 0.23 7.12
CA THR A 70 -1.43 -0.57 7.60
C THR A 70 -2.49 -0.70 6.52
N LEU A 71 -2.99 -1.91 6.30
CA LEU A 71 -4.10 -2.19 5.38
C LEU A 71 -5.39 -2.38 6.18
N TYR A 72 -6.39 -1.57 5.88
CA TYR A 72 -7.75 -1.75 6.39
C TYR A 72 -8.63 -2.36 5.30
N ILE A 73 -9.36 -3.42 5.65
CA ILE A 73 -10.27 -4.13 4.75
C ILE A 73 -11.65 -4.17 5.42
N GLY A 74 -12.70 -3.88 4.67
CA GLY A 74 -14.06 -3.87 5.20
C GLY A 74 -14.36 -2.69 6.14
N GLY A 75 -13.62 -1.59 5.99
CA GLY A 75 -13.95 -0.33 6.66
C GLY A 75 -15.29 0.26 6.18
N PRO A 76 -15.79 1.30 6.86
CA PRO A 76 -16.95 2.04 6.40
C PRO A 76 -16.76 2.50 4.94
N PRO A 77 -17.81 2.47 4.10
CA PRO A 77 -17.72 2.99 2.74
C PRO A 77 -17.46 4.51 2.71
N ALA A 78 -17.65 5.22 3.83
CA ALA A 78 -17.34 6.62 4.07
C ALA A 78 -16.98 6.86 5.54
#